data_AF-A0A3F3PVF5-F1
#
_entry.id   AF-A0A3F3PVF5-F1
#
_cell.length_a   1.000
_cell.length_b   1.000
_cell.length_c   1.000
_cell.angle_alpha   90.00
_cell.angle_beta   90.00
_cell.angle_gamma   90.00
#
_symmetry.space_group_name_H-M   'P 1'
#
loop_
_entity.id
_entity.type
_entity.pdbx_description
1 polymer ?
#
loop_
_entity_poly.entity_id
_entity_poly.type
_entity_poly.pdbx_seq_one_letter_code
_entity_poly.pdbx_strand_id
1 'polypeptide(L)'
;MPPQFGNSTSWRKKRQTRGSLVDIKRKAKADRERFRRGKRGVYKRLNDLYLDGLDTGREVRIYTLFMRKPKGCRGTIQYSTYNSHPHEKWVPSAEKVVSPMLLFE
;
A
#
# COMPACT_ATOMS: atom_id res chain seq x y z
N MET A 1 6.15 53.63 2.26
CA MET A 1 7.29 52.79 2.70
C MET A 1 7.01 51.34 2.36
N PRO A 2 7.91 50.61 1.67
CA PRO A 2 7.69 49.19 1.40
C PRO A 2 7.89 48.37 2.69
N PRO A 3 7.16 47.25 2.88
CA PRO A 3 7.31 46.41 4.05
C PRO A 3 8.66 45.71 4.05
N GLN A 4 9.39 45.80 5.16
CA GLN A 4 10.65 45.10 5.36
C GLN A 4 10.37 43.61 5.56
N PHE A 5 10.67 42.79 4.57
CA PHE A 5 10.62 41.33 4.68
C PHE A 5 11.74 40.87 5.63
N GLY A 6 11.39 40.66 6.90
CA GLY A 6 12.29 40.18 7.93
C GLY A 6 13.04 38.92 7.48
N ASN A 7 14.36 38.96 7.63
CA ASN A 7 15.35 37.90 7.42
C ASN A 7 14.75 36.49 7.26
N SER A 8 14.38 36.14 6.03
CA SER A 8 13.90 34.79 5.73
C SER A 8 15.08 33.86 5.91
N THR A 9 15.07 33.03 6.96
CA THR A 9 16.09 32.01 7.14
C THR A 9 16.08 31.14 5.89
N SER A 10 17.23 31.02 5.22
CA SER A 10 17.32 30.27 3.97
C SER A 10 16.72 28.87 4.16
N TRP A 11 15.99 28.40 3.14
CA TRP A 11 15.31 27.10 3.18
C TRP A 11 16.25 25.95 3.61
N ARG A 12 17.55 26.10 3.32
CA ARG A 12 18.62 25.18 3.68
C ARG A 12 18.87 25.16 5.20
N LYS A 13 18.94 26.32 5.86
CA LYS A 13 19.01 26.41 7.34
C LYS A 13 17.76 25.84 8.02
N LYS A 14 16.57 26.11 7.48
CA LYS A 14 15.29 25.53 7.98
C LYS A 14 15.21 24.00 7.86
N ARG A 15 15.97 23.39 6.95
CA ARG A 15 16.05 21.92 6.81
C ARG A 15 17.06 21.32 7.76
N GLN A 16 18.20 21.97 7.98
CA GLN A 16 19.22 21.52 8.94
C GLN A 16 18.73 21.54 10.39
N THR A 17 17.83 22.44 10.76
CA THR A 17 17.28 22.54 12.13
C THR A 17 16.10 21.61 12.41
N ARG A 18 15.58 20.88 11.42
CA ARG A 18 14.49 19.91 11.64
C ARG A 18 15.07 18.63 12.25
N GLY A 19 14.85 18.42 13.54
CA GLY A 19 15.39 17.27 14.28
C GLY A 19 14.85 15.90 13.81
N SER A 20 15.63 14.86 14.14
CA SER A 20 15.44 13.44 13.79
C SER A 20 14.00 12.89 13.93
N LEU A 21 13.24 13.32 14.95
CA LEU A 21 11.86 12.86 15.18
C LEU A 21 10.87 13.33 14.09
N VAL A 22 11.09 14.50 13.49
CA VAL A 22 10.31 15.01 12.35
C VAL A 22 10.56 14.14 11.12
N ASP A 23 11.79 13.66 10.97
CA ASP A 23 12.18 12.81 9.84
C ASP A 23 11.62 11.39 9.96
N ILE A 24 11.51 10.81 11.17
CA ILE A 24 10.86 9.51 11.38
C ILE A 24 9.38 9.56 10.99
N LYS A 25 8.62 10.57 11.44
CA LYS A 25 7.20 10.71 11.08
C LYS A 25 7.02 10.95 9.57
N ARG A 26 7.90 11.73 8.96
CA ARG A 26 7.89 12.00 7.51
C ARG A 26 8.21 10.75 6.70
N LYS A 27 9.23 9.98 7.10
CA LYS A 27 9.58 8.68 6.52
C LYS A 27 8.42 7.71 6.63
N ALA A 28 7.83 7.55 7.81
CA ALA A 28 6.66 6.70 8.01
C ALA A 28 5.46 7.11 7.14
N LYS A 29 5.25 8.41 6.89
CA LYS A 29 4.23 8.88 5.94
C LYS A 29 4.60 8.52 4.50
N ALA A 30 5.85 8.74 4.10
CA ALA A 30 6.34 8.41 2.76
C ALA A 30 6.26 6.91 2.48
N ASP A 31 6.64 6.06 3.43
CA ASP A 31 6.58 4.60 3.31
C ASP A 31 5.14 4.11 3.19
N ARG A 32 4.21 4.66 3.99
CA ARG A 32 2.78 4.37 3.87
C ARG A 32 2.23 4.74 2.50
N GLU A 33 2.63 5.90 1.98
CA GLU A 33 2.20 6.36 0.66
C GLU A 33 2.81 5.51 -0.47
N ARG A 34 4.08 5.12 -0.34
CA ARG A 34 4.76 4.21 -1.26
C ARG A 34 4.04 2.86 -1.31
N PHE A 35 3.72 2.29 -0.15
CA PHE A 35 2.94 1.05 -0.05
C PHE A 35 1.57 1.19 -0.71
N ARG A 36 0.84 2.28 -0.42
CA ARG A 36 -0.49 2.54 -1.01
C ARG A 36 -0.44 2.61 -2.53
N ARG A 37 0.53 3.35 -3.08
CA ARG A 37 0.74 3.47 -4.54
C ARG A 37 1.16 2.13 -5.15
N GLY A 38 2.08 1.41 -4.51
CA GLY A 38 2.52 0.08 -4.93
C GLY A 38 1.35 -0.89 -5.02
N LYS A 39 0.53 -0.97 -3.97
CA LYS A 39 -0.67 -1.82 -3.94
C LYS A 39 -1.63 -1.49 -5.10
N ARG A 40 -1.91 -0.20 -5.33
CA ARG A 40 -2.75 0.23 -6.47
C ARG A 40 -2.14 -0.15 -7.81
N GLY A 41 -0.82 -0.01 -7.96
CA GLY A 41 -0.10 -0.41 -9.17
C GLY A 41 -0.20 -1.91 -9.44
N VAL A 42 -0.12 -2.74 -8.40
CA VAL A 42 -0.32 -4.20 -8.52
C VAL A 42 -1.74 -4.51 -8.95
N TYR A 43 -2.77 -3.93 -8.32
CA TYR A 43 -4.16 -4.15 -8.74
C TYR A 43 -4.40 -3.78 -10.20
N LYS A 44 -3.82 -2.67 -10.67
CA LYS A 44 -3.91 -2.29 -12.08
C LYS A 44 -3.32 -3.39 -12.97
N ARG A 45 -2.09 -3.83 -12.69
CA ARG A 45 -1.41 -4.86 -13.49
C ARG A 45 -2.16 -6.20 -13.50
N LEU A 46 -2.74 -6.59 -12.37
CA LEU A 46 -3.55 -7.81 -12.29
C LEU A 46 -4.83 -7.70 -13.11
N ASN A 47 -5.44 -6.52 -13.15
CA ASN A 47 -6.57 -6.26 -14.03
C ASN A 47 -6.17 -6.26 -15.51
N ASP A 48 -5.07 -5.60 -15.85
CA ASP A 48 -4.55 -5.59 -17.22
C ASP A 48 -4.24 -7.02 -17.70
N LEU A 49 -3.66 -7.87 -16.84
CA LEU A 49 -3.40 -9.29 -17.13
C LEU A 49 -4.70 -10.10 -17.33
N TYR A 50 -5.73 -9.83 -16.53
CA TYR A 50 -7.02 -10.47 -16.70
C TYR A 50 -7.66 -10.09 -18.05
N LEU A 51 -7.65 -8.80 -18.40
CA LEU A 51 -8.18 -8.31 -19.67
C LEU A 51 -7.42 -8.89 -20.87
N ASP A 52 -6.10 -8.96 -20.81
CA ASP A 52 -5.27 -9.60 -21.85
C ASP A 52 -5.61 -11.10 -22.02
N GLY A 53 -5.89 -11.80 -20.91
CA GLY A 53 -6.40 -13.17 -20.94
C GLY A 53 -7.74 -13.27 -21.67
N LEU A 54 -8.68 -12.37 -21.38
CA LEU A 54 -9.97 -12.33 -22.06
C LEU A 54 -9.81 -12.06 -23.56
N ASP A 55 -8.98 -11.08 -23.94
CA ASP A 55 -8.76 -10.70 -25.34
C ASP A 55 -8.10 -11.83 -26.15
N THR A 56 -7.25 -12.64 -25.52
CA THR A 56 -6.62 -13.82 -26.13
C THR A 56 -7.48 -15.08 -26.10
N GLY A 57 -8.71 -15.00 -25.57
CA GLY A 57 -9.62 -16.14 -25.44
C GLY A 57 -9.22 -17.16 -24.37
N ARG A 58 -8.31 -16.79 -23.46
CA ARG A 58 -7.89 -17.63 -22.33
C ARG A 58 -8.76 -17.36 -21.12
N GLU A 59 -9.29 -18.43 -20.51
CA GLU A 59 -9.96 -18.30 -19.22
C GLU A 59 -8.93 -18.13 -18.11
N VAL A 60 -8.71 -16.89 -17.69
CA VAL A 60 -7.77 -16.54 -16.60
C VAL A 60 -8.55 -16.05 -15.38
N ARG A 61 -8.38 -16.73 -14.25
CA ARG A 61 -8.98 -16.36 -12.97
C ARG A 61 -7.89 -15.89 -12.01
N ILE A 62 -7.95 -14.63 -11.60
CA ILE A 62 -6.96 -14.00 -10.74
C ILE A 62 -7.59 -13.61 -9.41
N TYR A 63 -6.97 -14.07 -8.32
CA TYR A 63 -7.25 -13.65 -6.96
C TYR A 63 -5.95 -13.26 -6.25
N THR A 64 -5.98 -12.18 -5.47
CA THR A 64 -4.82 -11.76 -4.68
C THR A 64 -5.28 -11.20 -3.34
N LEU A 65 -4.54 -11.54 -2.28
CA LEU A 65 -4.78 -11.11 -0.90
C LEU A 65 -3.57 -10.32 -0.39
N PHE A 66 -3.78 -9.09 0.04
CA PHE A 66 -2.79 -8.28 0.75
C PHE A 66 -3.12 -8.25 2.22
N MET A 67 -2.24 -8.85 3.03
CA MET A 67 -2.29 -8.73 4.48
C MET A 67 -1.61 -7.44 4.92
N ARG A 68 -2.30 -6.64 5.72
CA ARG A 68 -1.73 -5.47 6.38
C ARG A 68 -1.40 -5.84 7.82
N LYS A 69 -0.11 -5.74 8.16
CA LYS A 69 0.35 -5.98 9.53
C LYS A 69 -0.36 -5.01 10.49
N PRO A 70 -0.92 -5.52 11.61
CA PRO A 70 -1.53 -4.68 12.62
C PRO A 70 -0.50 -3.74 13.26
N LYS A 71 -0.98 -2.61 13.80
CA LYS A 71 -0.13 -1.70 14.57
C LYS A 71 -0.35 -1.94 16.06
N GLY A 72 0.71 -2.31 16.78
CA GLY A 72 0.69 -2.54 18.22
C GLY A 72 -0.02 -3.84 18.61
N CYS A 73 0.00 -4.15 19.92
CA CYS A 73 -0.42 -5.45 20.46
C CYS A 73 -1.94 -5.73 20.36
N ARG A 74 -2.76 -4.75 19.98
CA ARG A 74 -4.23 -4.89 19.85
C ARG A 74 -4.74 -4.68 18.42
N GLY A 75 -3.84 -4.57 17.43
CA GLY A 75 -4.30 -4.34 16.07
C GLY A 75 -4.89 -5.61 15.47
N THR A 76 -6.03 -5.48 14.78
CA THR A 76 -6.60 -6.56 13.98
C THR A 76 -5.90 -6.65 12.63
N ILE A 77 -5.69 -7.88 12.14
CA ILE A 77 -5.16 -8.10 10.80
C ILE A 77 -6.21 -7.59 9.80
N GLN A 78 -5.78 -6.71 8.90
CA GLN A 78 -6.64 -6.21 7.83
C GLN A 78 -6.22 -6.83 6.51
N TYR A 79 -7.20 -7.29 5.75
CA TYR A 79 -6.98 -7.83 4.42
C TYR A 79 -7.49 -6.86 3.36
N SER A 80 -6.84 -6.84 2.20
CA SER A 80 -7.35 -6.20 0.99
C SER A 80 -7.23 -7.17 -0.17
N THR A 81 -8.30 -7.38 -0.92
CA THR A 81 -8.35 -8.36 -2.00
C THR A 81 -8.44 -7.71 -3.37
N TYR A 82 -7.99 -8.43 -4.38
CA TYR A 82 -8.36 -8.25 -5.77
C TYR A 82 -8.98 -9.57 -6.25
N ASN A 83 -10.15 -9.51 -6.88
CA ASN A 83 -10.82 -10.66 -7.46
C ASN A 83 -11.34 -10.26 -8.85
N SER A 84 -10.84 -10.95 -9.88
CA SER A 84 -11.29 -10.80 -11.27
C SER A 84 -12.77 -11.15 -11.47
N HIS A 85 -13.33 -12.05 -10.64
CA HIS A 85 -14.71 -12.51 -10.73
C HIS A 85 -15.40 -12.36 -9.36
N PRO A 86 -15.80 -11.14 -8.97
CA PRO A 86 -16.28 -10.83 -7.62
C PRO A 86 -17.63 -11.48 -7.28
N HIS A 87 -18.41 -11.86 -8.29
CA HIS A 87 -19.73 -12.47 -8.13
C HIS A 87 -19.70 -14.01 -8.10
N GLU A 88 -18.53 -14.60 -8.34
CA GLU A 88 -18.37 -16.05 -8.37
C GLU A 88 -17.78 -16.60 -7.05
N LYS A 89 -18.29 -17.75 -6.61
CA LYS A 89 -17.82 -18.44 -5.41
C LYS A 89 -16.72 -19.45 -5.73
N TRP A 90 -15.55 -18.96 -6.12
CA TRP A 90 -14.37 -19.80 -6.43
C TRP A 90 -13.15 -19.47 -5.57
N VAL A 91 -13.17 -18.33 -4.88
CA VAL A 91 -12.07 -17.83 -4.07
C VAL A 91 -12.16 -18.38 -2.63
N PRO A 92 -11.07 -18.94 -2.06
CA PRO A 92 -11.04 -19.35 -0.66
C PRO A 92 -11.12 -18.14 0.30
N SER A 93 -11.69 -18.34 1.48
CA SER A 93 -11.70 -17.31 2.52
C SER A 93 -10.28 -16.89 2.91
N ALA A 94 -10.09 -15.62 3.29
CA ALA A 94 -8.77 -15.09 3.66
C ALA A 94 -8.11 -15.92 4.78
N GLU A 95 -8.89 -16.40 5.74
CA GLU A 95 -8.42 -17.25 6.84
C GLU A 95 -7.84 -18.58 6.35
N LYS A 96 -8.46 -19.20 5.33
CA LYS A 96 -7.96 -20.45 4.71
C LYS A 96 -6.65 -20.23 3.97
N VAL A 97 -6.42 -19.04 3.42
CA VAL A 97 -5.18 -18.70 2.70
C VAL A 97 -4.04 -18.39 3.67
N VAL A 98 -4.35 -17.81 4.84
CA VAL A 98 -3.34 -17.37 5.82
C VAL A 98 -2.95 -18.48 6.80
N SER A 99 -3.85 -19.40 7.14
CA SER A 99 -3.58 -20.52 8.05
C SER A 99 -2.32 -21.35 7.68
N PRO A 100 -2.06 -21.70 6.42
CA PRO A 100 -0.82 -22.39 6.03
C PRO A 100 0.43 -21.53 6.11
N MET A 101 0.32 -20.20 5.99
CA MET A 101 1.49 -19.29 6.02
C MET A 101 2.01 -19.03 7.43
N LEU A 102 1.19 -19.24 8.46
CA LEU A 102 1.59 -19.11 9.87
C LEU A 102 2.29 -20.36 10.43
N LEU A 103 2.36 -21.45 9.65
CA LEU A 103 3.09 -22.68 10.02
C LEU A 103 4.57 -22.67 9.60
N PHE A 104 5.02 -21.60 8.92
CA PHE A 104 6.40 -21.44 8.42
C PHE A 104 7.15 -20.28 9.09
N GLU A 105 6.66 -19.74 10.21
CA GLU A 105 7.42 -18.84 11.10
C GLU A 105 7.88 -19.58 12.38
#